data_AF-A0A7S2MDR1-F1
#
_entry.id   AF-A0A7S2MDR1-F1
#
_cell.length_a   1.000
_cell.length_b   1.000
_cell.length_c   1.000
_cell.angle_alpha   90.00
_cell.angle_beta   90.00
_cell.angle_gamma   90.00
#
_symmetry.space_group_name_H-M   'P 1'
#
loop_
_entity.id
_entity.type
_entity.pdbx_description
1 polymer ?
#
loop_
_entity_poly.entity_id
_entity_poly.type
_entity_poly.pdbx_seq_one_letter_code
_entity_poly.pdbx_strand_id
1 'polypeptide(L)'
;SYFKEMKGDSGQWKKVQAKITHDESEAYVVKTFCCTKKEKETLRGTVKVECPSSPNTLPYHLVEAKKEFDIWSFGVLFYTLLTGAPMFKVDRDDDLQDTLSMKKLRDWREETKEEVCRNIDIPLAKSLLKSNLLVKEEDRHNTMADVLKDRFFTTEIGEILAQMNERQNEMTEQLGVVVDKLEVIEGLTKEHKSELVQMQ
;
A
#
# COMPACT_ATOMS: atom_id res chain seq x y z
N SER A 1 -32.78 15.27 13.02
CA SER A 1 -32.03 14.01 13.28
C SER A 1 -31.48 13.61 11.93
N TYR A 2 -30.18 13.82 11.73
CA TYR A 2 -29.44 13.80 10.46
C TYR A 2 -29.99 12.84 9.38
N PHE A 3 -30.19 11.57 9.73
CA PHE A 3 -30.67 10.55 8.79
C PHE A 3 -32.11 10.73 8.29
N LYS A 4 -32.95 11.51 9.00
CA LYS A 4 -34.31 11.83 8.54
C LYS A 4 -34.29 12.70 7.28
N GLU A 5 -33.28 13.55 7.12
CA GLU A 5 -33.12 14.40 5.93
C GLU A 5 -32.69 13.57 4.71
N MET A 6 -31.86 12.54 4.92
CA MET A 6 -31.40 11.63 3.86
C MET A 6 -32.51 10.73 3.30
N LYS A 7 -33.59 10.46 4.04
CA LYS A 7 -34.73 9.67 3.54
C LYS A 7 -35.39 10.24 2.28
N GLY A 8 -35.26 11.56 2.06
CA GLY A 8 -35.80 12.22 0.86
C GLY A 8 -35.04 11.91 -0.42
N ASP A 9 -33.76 11.51 -0.32
CA ASP A 9 -32.93 11.12 -1.46
C ASP A 9 -32.77 9.59 -1.47
N SER A 10 -33.39 8.93 -2.45
CA SER A 10 -33.40 7.47 -2.55
C SER A 10 -32.00 6.84 -2.71
N GLY A 11 -31.04 7.56 -3.27
CA GLY A 11 -29.67 7.08 -3.45
C GLY A 11 -28.88 7.19 -2.16
N GLN A 12 -28.90 8.37 -1.52
CA GLN A 12 -28.22 8.59 -0.25
C GLN A 12 -28.80 7.73 0.87
N TRP A 13 -30.13 7.59 0.91
CA TRP A 13 -30.79 6.74 1.90
C TRP A 13 -30.35 5.29 1.80
N LYS A 14 -30.23 4.72 0.59
CA LYS A 14 -29.76 3.34 0.40
C LYS A 14 -28.36 3.09 0.97
N LYS A 15 -27.48 4.09 0.94
CA LYS A 15 -26.12 3.98 1.49
C LYS A 15 -26.09 3.96 3.01
N VAL A 16 -26.98 4.72 3.65
CA VAL A 16 -27.00 4.91 5.11
C VAL A 16 -28.05 4.06 5.84
N GLN A 17 -28.91 3.38 5.09
CA GLN A 17 -29.92 2.49 5.66
C GLN A 17 -29.24 1.30 6.33
N ALA A 18 -29.65 1.02 7.58
CA ALA A 18 -29.15 -0.14 8.30
C ALA A 18 -29.53 -1.44 7.58
N LYS A 19 -28.56 -2.34 7.47
CA LYS A 19 -28.76 -3.72 7.00
C LYS A 19 -29.03 -4.60 8.22
N ILE A 20 -30.18 -5.27 8.23
CA ILE A 20 -30.67 -6.07 9.36
C ILE A 20 -30.42 -7.54 9.08
N THR A 21 -30.01 -8.31 10.09
CA THR A 21 -29.85 -9.77 9.97
C THR A 21 -31.18 -10.47 9.74
N HIS A 22 -31.15 -11.69 9.17
CA HIS A 22 -32.38 -12.43 8.84
C HIS A 22 -33.24 -12.76 10.07
N ASP A 23 -32.61 -12.93 11.24
CA ASP A 23 -33.26 -13.17 12.52
C ASP A 23 -33.65 -11.87 13.26
N GLU A 24 -33.42 -10.71 12.64
CA GLU A 24 -33.69 -9.37 13.19
C GLU A 24 -32.97 -9.05 14.52
N SER A 25 -31.96 -9.84 14.90
CA SER A 25 -31.24 -9.67 16.17
C SER A 25 -30.20 -8.56 16.13
N GLU A 26 -29.59 -8.30 14.97
CA GLU A 26 -28.54 -7.31 14.79
C GLU A 26 -28.81 -6.41 13.57
N ALA A 27 -28.36 -5.16 13.66
CA ALA A 27 -28.40 -4.20 12.57
C ALA A 27 -27.03 -3.53 12.40
N TYR A 28 -26.57 -3.45 11.16
CA TYR A 28 -25.28 -2.85 10.81
C TYR A 28 -25.47 -1.64 9.91
N VAL A 29 -24.68 -0.60 10.14
CA VAL A 29 -24.69 0.62 9.33
C VAL A 29 -23.28 1.18 9.24
N VAL A 30 -22.91 1.68 8.07
CA VAL A 30 -21.65 2.41 7.88
C VAL A 30 -21.88 3.85 8.32
N LYS A 31 -21.08 4.34 9.27
CA LYS A 31 -21.09 5.74 9.67
C LYS A 31 -20.55 6.58 8.51
N THR A 32 -21.37 7.47 7.96
CA THR A 32 -20.99 8.32 6.82
C THR A 32 -21.64 9.68 6.91
N PHE A 33 -21.17 10.67 6.17
CA PHE A 33 -21.73 12.01 6.19
C PHE A 33 -21.58 12.71 4.84
N CYS A 34 -22.55 13.57 4.50
CA CYS A 34 -22.47 14.48 3.37
C CYS A 34 -21.35 15.49 3.58
N CYS A 35 -20.44 15.57 2.62
CA CYS A 35 -19.35 16.54 2.58
C CYS A 35 -19.70 17.78 1.76
N THR A 36 -19.13 18.92 2.14
CA THR A 36 -19.05 20.14 1.34
C THR A 36 -17.58 20.53 1.21
N LYS A 37 -17.20 21.07 0.05
CA LYS A 37 -15.84 21.59 -0.17
C LYS A 37 -15.74 22.98 0.45
N LYS A 38 -14.76 23.19 1.32
CA LYS A 38 -14.45 24.46 1.96
C LYS A 38 -13.00 24.82 1.71
N GLU A 39 -12.71 26.09 1.54
CA GLU A 39 -11.34 26.59 1.45
C GLU A 39 -10.73 26.68 2.84
N LYS A 40 -9.52 26.14 2.99
CA LYS A 40 -8.75 26.15 4.23
C LYS A 40 -7.37 26.69 3.94
N GLU A 41 -7.00 27.71 4.68
CA GLU A 41 -5.65 28.26 4.65
C GLU A 41 -4.64 27.29 5.29
N THR A 42 -3.52 27.10 4.61
CA THR A 42 -2.40 26.29 5.10
C THR A 42 -1.08 27.03 4.88
N LEU A 43 -0.01 26.53 5.49
CA LEU A 43 1.35 27.06 5.27
C LEU A 43 1.81 27.02 3.80
N ARG A 44 1.12 26.25 2.94
CA ARG A 44 1.42 26.12 1.50
C ARG A 44 0.39 26.82 0.61
N GLY A 45 -0.53 27.62 1.19
CA GLY A 45 -1.60 28.33 0.50
C GLY A 45 -3.00 27.76 0.77
N THR A 46 -4.00 28.29 0.06
CA THR A 46 -5.40 27.89 0.18
C THR A 46 -5.65 26.55 -0.50
N VAL A 47 -6.17 25.58 0.25
CA VAL A 47 -6.57 24.26 -0.27
C VAL A 47 -8.06 24.03 -0.08
N LYS A 48 -8.70 23.36 -1.03
CA LYS A 48 -10.09 22.92 -0.90
C LYS A 48 -10.13 21.58 -0.16
N VAL A 49 -10.71 21.59 1.02
CA VAL A 49 -10.89 20.41 1.87
C VAL A 49 -12.36 20.02 1.95
N GLU A 50 -12.62 18.72 1.98
CA GLU A 50 -13.96 18.21 2.23
C GLU A 50 -14.24 18.23 3.73
N CYS A 51 -15.40 18.79 4.10
CA CYS A 51 -15.83 18.92 5.48
C CYS A 51 -17.28 18.44 5.61
N PRO A 52 -17.68 17.82 6.73
CA PRO A 52 -19.07 17.51 6.98
C PRO A 52 -19.95 18.74 6.82
N SER A 53 -21.09 18.59 6.15
CA SER A 53 -22.02 19.68 5.88
C SER A 53 -22.63 20.22 7.19
N SER A 54 -22.95 19.31 8.10
CA SER A 54 -23.64 19.60 9.37
C SER A 54 -23.03 18.81 10.53
N PRO A 55 -21.76 19.07 10.92
CA PRO A 55 -21.02 18.23 11.86
C PRO A 55 -21.71 18.10 13.23
N ASN A 56 -22.32 19.19 13.72
CA ASN A 56 -22.99 19.23 15.02
C ASN A 56 -24.32 18.44 15.07
N THR A 57 -24.82 17.99 13.92
CA THR A 57 -26.07 17.23 13.83
C THR A 57 -25.85 15.73 13.73
N LEU A 58 -24.59 15.30 13.59
CA LEU A 58 -24.23 13.90 13.45
C LEU A 58 -24.46 13.16 14.78
N PRO A 59 -25.00 11.93 14.74
CA PRO A 59 -25.23 11.11 15.93
C PRO A 59 -23.96 10.40 16.43
N TYR A 60 -22.80 10.76 15.90
CA TYR A 60 -21.49 10.23 16.26
C TYR A 60 -20.43 11.31 16.13
N HIS A 61 -19.34 11.11 16.87
CA HIS A 61 -18.17 11.96 16.75
C HIS A 61 -17.43 11.69 15.45
N LEU A 62 -16.90 12.77 14.86
CA LEU A 62 -15.99 12.67 13.73
C LEU A 62 -14.69 12.03 14.21
N VAL A 63 -14.17 11.12 13.40
CA VAL A 63 -12.86 10.51 13.60
C VAL A 63 -11.90 11.17 12.63
N GLU A 64 -10.72 11.55 13.12
CA GLU A 64 -9.67 12.07 12.27
C GLU A 64 -9.22 10.99 11.26
N ALA A 65 -8.99 11.40 10.02
CA ALA A 65 -8.45 10.50 9.01
C ALA A 65 -7.01 10.12 9.38
N LYS A 66 -6.77 8.81 9.52
CA LYS A 66 -5.48 8.22 9.91
C LYS A 66 -4.91 7.41 8.76
N LYS A 67 -3.58 7.42 8.61
CA LYS A 67 -2.86 6.70 7.54
C LYS A 67 -3.01 5.19 7.68
N GLU A 68 -3.22 4.73 8.91
CA GLU A 68 -3.43 3.36 9.34
C GLU A 68 -4.72 2.77 8.77
N PHE A 69 -5.71 3.61 8.42
CA PHE A 69 -6.91 3.18 7.68
C PHE A 69 -6.60 2.94 6.20
N ASP A 70 -5.75 3.77 5.58
CA ASP A 70 -5.32 3.59 4.20
C ASP A 70 -4.45 2.34 4.05
N ILE A 71 -3.57 2.06 5.02
CA ILE A 71 -2.73 0.85 5.04
C ILE A 71 -3.58 -0.43 5.14
N TRP A 72 -4.63 -0.40 5.96
CA TRP A 72 -5.60 -1.50 6.02
C TRP A 72 -6.34 -1.68 4.70
N SER A 73 -6.82 -0.58 4.13
CA SER A 73 -7.55 -0.59 2.85
C SER A 73 -6.66 -1.11 1.72
N PHE A 74 -5.36 -0.78 1.75
CA PHE A 74 -4.36 -1.37 0.89
C PHE A 74 -4.23 -2.88 1.12
N GLY A 75 -4.26 -3.37 2.36
CA GLY A 75 -4.32 -4.81 2.66
C GLY A 75 -5.52 -5.53 2.02
N VAL A 76 -6.71 -4.91 2.08
CA VAL A 76 -7.92 -5.45 1.43
C VAL A 76 -7.78 -5.52 -0.09
N LEU A 77 -7.25 -4.46 -0.68
CA LEU A 77 -6.97 -4.43 -2.12
C LEU A 77 -5.90 -5.46 -2.50
N PHE A 78 -4.82 -5.53 -1.73
CA PHE A 78 -3.70 -6.43 -1.97
C PHE A 78 -4.14 -7.90 -1.88
N TYR A 79 -5.01 -8.25 -0.91
CA TYR A 79 -5.67 -9.56 -0.88
C TYR A 79 -6.41 -9.86 -2.18
N THR A 80 -7.17 -8.89 -2.70
CA THR A 80 -7.95 -9.04 -3.93
C THR A 80 -7.04 -9.25 -5.14
N LEU A 81 -5.91 -8.54 -5.20
CA LEU A 81 -4.90 -8.73 -6.24
C LEU A 81 -4.25 -10.11 -6.20
N LEU A 82 -3.98 -10.65 -4.99
CA LEU A 82 -3.36 -11.97 -4.83
C LEU A 82 -4.30 -13.13 -5.15
N THR A 83 -5.59 -12.98 -4.87
CA THR A 83 -6.57 -14.07 -4.97
C THR A 83 -7.50 -13.96 -6.18
N GLY A 84 -7.56 -12.79 -6.82
CA GLY A 84 -8.54 -12.48 -7.86
C GLY A 84 -9.98 -12.37 -7.35
N ALA A 85 -10.20 -12.41 -6.03
CA ALA A 85 -11.52 -12.40 -5.41
C ALA A 85 -11.59 -11.36 -4.27
N PRO A 86 -12.72 -10.65 -4.11
CA PRO A 86 -12.84 -9.64 -3.08
C PRO A 86 -12.94 -10.30 -1.69
N MET A 87 -12.26 -9.72 -0.69
CA MET A 87 -12.28 -10.24 0.68
C MET A 87 -13.67 -10.15 1.34
N PHE A 88 -14.43 -9.14 0.95
CA PHE A 88 -15.80 -8.89 1.37
C PHE A 88 -16.70 -8.85 0.14
N LYS A 89 -17.98 -9.14 0.31
CA LYS A 89 -18.94 -8.94 -0.77
C LYS A 89 -19.25 -7.45 -0.90
N VAL A 90 -18.76 -6.85 -1.97
CA VAL A 90 -18.95 -5.44 -2.30
C VAL A 90 -19.73 -5.28 -3.60
N ASP A 91 -20.35 -4.12 -3.78
CA ASP A 91 -20.98 -3.75 -5.05
C ASP A 91 -19.99 -3.06 -5.99
N ARG A 92 -20.49 -2.53 -7.12
CA ARG A 92 -19.66 -1.84 -8.12
C ARG A 92 -19.00 -0.56 -7.56
N ASP A 93 -19.59 0.03 -6.53
CA ASP A 93 -19.13 1.26 -5.91
C ASP A 93 -18.32 0.96 -4.62
N ASP A 94 -17.85 -0.29 -4.44
CA ASP A 94 -17.14 -0.83 -3.28
C ASP A 94 -17.91 -0.76 -1.95
N ASP A 95 -19.23 -0.61 -1.99
CA ASP A 95 -20.08 -0.62 -0.80
C ASP A 95 -20.36 -2.08 -0.33
N LEU A 96 -20.23 -2.35 0.97
CA LEU A 96 -20.52 -3.68 1.54
C LEU A 96 -21.98 -4.07 1.31
N GLN A 97 -22.21 -5.21 0.63
CA GLN A 97 -23.55 -5.61 0.20
C GLN A 97 -24.38 -6.31 1.28
N ASP A 98 -23.75 -7.04 2.20
CA ASP A 98 -24.45 -7.95 3.10
C ASP A 98 -24.03 -7.82 4.57
N THR A 99 -24.89 -8.32 5.46
CA THR A 99 -24.71 -8.26 6.91
C THR A 99 -23.61 -9.17 7.42
N LEU A 100 -23.30 -10.28 6.75
CA LEU A 100 -22.20 -11.17 7.12
C LEU A 100 -20.85 -10.48 6.86
N SER A 101 -20.69 -9.79 5.73
CA SER A 101 -19.51 -8.99 5.42
C SER A 101 -19.34 -7.83 6.42
N MET A 102 -20.44 -7.14 6.77
CA MET A 102 -20.41 -6.08 7.80
C MET A 102 -20.05 -6.63 9.19
N LYS A 103 -20.61 -7.78 9.57
CA LYS A 103 -20.28 -8.46 10.82
C LYS A 103 -18.82 -8.89 10.87
N LYS A 104 -18.33 -9.50 9.78
CA LYS A 104 -16.93 -9.91 9.63
C LYS A 104 -15.97 -8.74 9.76
N LEU A 105 -16.31 -7.58 9.18
CA LEU A 105 -15.52 -6.36 9.31
C LEU A 105 -15.56 -5.80 10.75
N ARG A 106 -16.74 -5.76 11.38
CA ARG A 106 -16.91 -5.29 12.77
C ARG A 106 -16.13 -6.16 13.76
N ASP A 107 -16.25 -7.48 13.62
CA ASP A 107 -15.74 -8.47 14.57
C ASP A 107 -14.34 -8.97 14.19
N TRP A 108 -13.60 -8.18 13.40
CA TRP A 108 -12.32 -8.59 12.83
C TRP A 108 -11.32 -9.03 13.92
N ARG A 109 -10.91 -10.29 13.84
CA ARG A 109 -10.02 -10.95 14.81
C ARG A 109 -9.01 -11.86 14.12
N GLU A 110 -8.09 -12.40 14.90
CA GLU A 110 -7.03 -13.28 14.41
C GLU A 110 -7.59 -14.49 13.64
N GLU A 111 -8.67 -15.11 14.14
CA GLU A 111 -9.29 -16.26 13.48
C GLU A 111 -9.82 -15.91 12.09
N THR A 112 -10.43 -14.73 11.95
CA THR A 112 -10.93 -14.21 10.66
C THR A 112 -9.78 -13.91 9.70
N LYS A 113 -8.69 -13.34 10.21
CA LYS A 113 -7.49 -13.07 9.44
C LYS A 113 -6.85 -14.35 8.91
N GLU A 114 -6.76 -15.39 9.75
CA GLU A 114 -6.25 -16.71 9.38
C GLU A 114 -7.12 -17.39 8.31
N GLU A 115 -8.45 -17.31 8.47
CA GLU A 115 -9.39 -17.82 7.48
C GLU A 115 -9.19 -17.14 6.12
N VAL A 116 -9.17 -15.80 6.10
CA VAL A 116 -8.97 -15.01 4.88
C VAL A 116 -7.65 -15.37 4.21
N CYS A 117 -6.56 -15.42 4.97
CA CYS A 117 -5.24 -15.62 4.41
C CYS A 117 -4.98 -17.06 3.97
N ARG A 118 -5.82 -18.04 4.34
CA ARG A 118 -5.59 -19.47 4.07
C ARG A 118 -5.26 -19.78 2.61
N ASN A 119 -6.01 -19.15 1.70
CA ASN A 119 -5.96 -19.41 0.24
C ASN A 119 -4.89 -18.59 -0.51
N ILE A 120 -3.97 -17.93 0.21
CA ILE A 120 -2.90 -17.17 -0.43
C ILE A 120 -1.69 -18.08 -0.65
N ASP A 121 -1.32 -18.28 -1.91
CA ASP A 121 -0.25 -19.21 -2.29
C ASP A 121 1.15 -18.62 -2.07
N ILE A 122 1.32 -17.31 -2.22
CA ILE A 122 2.62 -16.64 -2.09
C ILE A 122 2.97 -16.45 -0.60
N PRO A 123 3.97 -17.17 -0.05
CA PRO A 123 4.23 -17.17 1.40
C PRO A 123 4.65 -15.79 1.93
N LEU A 124 5.44 -15.04 1.17
CA LEU A 124 5.87 -13.69 1.54
C LEU A 124 4.67 -12.71 1.57
N ALA A 125 3.79 -12.78 0.57
CA ALA A 125 2.60 -11.94 0.52
C ALA A 125 1.61 -12.27 1.67
N LYS A 126 1.43 -13.58 1.94
CA LYS A 126 0.65 -14.09 3.08
C LYS A 126 1.23 -13.58 4.41
N SER A 127 2.55 -13.63 4.57
CA SER A 127 3.24 -13.11 5.75
C SER A 127 2.97 -11.62 5.93
N LEU A 128 3.20 -10.81 4.89
CA LEU A 128 2.98 -9.36 4.89
C LEU A 128 1.53 -8.99 5.26
N LEU A 129 0.54 -9.69 4.68
CA LEU A 129 -0.86 -9.46 5.02
C LEU A 129 -1.15 -9.74 6.50
N LYS A 130 -0.63 -10.85 7.03
CA LYS A 130 -0.90 -11.27 8.41
C LYS A 130 -0.19 -10.43 9.47
N SER A 131 1.01 -9.94 9.19
CA SER A 131 1.85 -9.24 10.17
C SER A 131 1.69 -7.72 10.15
N ASN A 132 1.15 -7.15 9.07
CA ASN A 132 1.26 -5.70 8.84
C ASN A 132 -0.02 -5.06 8.30
N LEU A 133 -0.61 -5.66 7.26
CA LEU A 133 -1.69 -4.99 6.52
C LEU A 133 -3.07 -5.30 7.09
N LEU A 134 -3.31 -6.53 7.54
CA LEU A 134 -4.59 -7.01 8.08
C LEU A 134 -4.57 -7.23 9.60
N VAL A 135 -3.78 -6.42 10.31
CA VAL A 135 -3.70 -6.39 11.79
C VAL A 135 -4.52 -5.25 12.42
N LYS A 136 -4.74 -5.28 13.73
CA LYS A 136 -5.48 -4.21 14.42
C LYS A 136 -4.74 -2.87 14.30
N GLU A 137 -5.47 -1.76 14.46
CA GLU A 137 -4.94 -0.41 14.27
C GLU A 137 -3.65 -0.17 15.07
N GLU A 138 -3.59 -0.64 16.30
CA GLU A 138 -2.44 -0.52 17.21
C GLU A 138 -1.18 -1.26 16.74
N ASP A 139 -1.32 -2.28 15.89
CA ASP A 139 -0.23 -3.14 15.42
C ASP A 139 0.20 -2.80 13.98
N ARG A 140 -0.50 -1.88 13.30
CA ARG A 140 -0.20 -1.47 11.93
C ARG A 140 1.03 -0.58 11.88
N HIS A 141 1.71 -0.59 10.74
CA HIS A 141 2.66 0.47 10.45
C HIS A 141 1.97 1.83 10.31
N ASN A 142 2.70 2.87 10.69
CA ASN A 142 2.24 4.26 10.60
C ASN A 142 2.40 4.84 9.19
N THR A 143 3.22 4.20 8.34
CA THR A 143 3.53 4.68 6.99
C THR A 143 3.63 3.56 5.96
N MET A 144 3.24 3.87 4.72
CA MET A 144 3.44 2.96 3.58
C MET A 144 4.93 2.73 3.28
N ALA A 145 5.80 3.69 3.61
CA ALA A 145 7.25 3.52 3.43
C ALA A 145 7.79 2.36 4.29
N ASP A 146 7.22 2.11 5.45
CA ASP A 146 7.59 0.96 6.28
C ASP A 146 7.05 -0.35 5.72
N VAL A 147 5.84 -0.34 5.19
CA VAL A 147 5.25 -1.51 4.49
C VAL A 147 6.13 -1.96 3.33
N LEU A 148 6.65 -1.01 2.54
CA LEU A 148 7.49 -1.28 1.38
C LEU A 148 8.90 -1.82 1.72
N LYS A 149 9.30 -1.81 3.00
CA LYS A 149 10.56 -2.44 3.46
C LYS A 149 10.40 -3.95 3.68
N ASP A 150 9.18 -4.48 3.64
CA ASP A 150 8.94 -5.91 3.82
C ASP A 150 9.66 -6.74 2.75
N ARG A 151 10.02 -7.98 3.12
CA ARG A 151 10.69 -8.93 2.22
C ARG A 151 9.91 -9.16 0.94
N PHE A 152 8.58 -9.15 1.01
CA PHE A 152 7.74 -9.29 -0.19
C PHE A 152 8.11 -8.28 -1.29
N PHE A 153 8.35 -7.01 -0.94
CA PHE A 153 8.69 -5.97 -1.93
C PHE A 153 10.19 -5.87 -2.21
N THR A 154 11.02 -6.42 -1.34
CA THR A 154 12.49 -6.24 -1.40
C THR A 154 13.23 -7.48 -1.88
N THR A 155 12.62 -8.67 -1.94
CA THR A 155 13.31 -9.90 -2.36
C THR A 155 13.75 -9.85 -3.84
N GLU A 156 12.86 -9.49 -4.78
CA GLU A 156 13.26 -9.38 -6.21
C GLU A 156 14.22 -8.21 -6.44
N ILE A 157 13.98 -7.06 -5.79
CA ILE A 157 14.87 -5.90 -5.87
C ILE A 157 16.24 -6.23 -5.26
N GLY A 158 16.28 -6.97 -4.15
CA GLY A 158 17.51 -7.39 -3.49
C GLY A 158 18.33 -8.35 -4.34
N GLU A 159 17.67 -9.32 -4.99
CA GLU A 159 18.32 -10.22 -5.94
C GLU A 159 18.85 -9.47 -7.18
N ILE A 160 18.06 -8.54 -7.73
CA ILE A 160 18.47 -7.69 -8.86
C ILE A 160 19.66 -6.79 -8.45
N LEU A 161 19.60 -6.15 -7.27
CA LEU A 161 20.68 -5.30 -6.76
C LEU A 161 21.95 -6.10 -6.47
N ALA A 162 21.83 -7.32 -5.95
CA ALA A 162 22.97 -8.21 -5.73
C ALA A 162 23.64 -8.59 -7.06
N GLN A 163 22.86 -8.99 -8.07
CA GLN A 163 23.36 -9.29 -9.42
C GLN A 163 23.97 -8.07 -10.12
N MET A 164 23.44 -6.86 -9.88
CA MET A 164 24.02 -5.62 -10.40
C MET A 164 25.37 -5.34 -9.75
N ASN A 165 25.48 -5.53 -8.44
CA ASN A 165 26.73 -5.29 -7.70
C ASN A 165 27.82 -6.31 -8.08
N GLU A 166 27.46 -7.58 -8.29
CA GLU A 166 28.37 -8.63 -8.76
C GLU A 166 28.92 -8.29 -10.15
N ARG A 167 28.05 -7.94 -11.11
CA ARG A 167 28.48 -7.49 -12.45
C ARG A 167 29.34 -6.23 -12.42
N GLN A 168 29.08 -5.30 -11.49
CA GLN A 168 29.87 -4.09 -11.36
C GLN A 168 31.28 -4.37 -10.81
N ASN A 169 31.41 -5.33 -9.90
CA ASN A 169 32.71 -5.80 -9.43
C ASN A 169 33.50 -6.51 -10.54
N GLU A 170 32.87 -7.43 -11.28
CA GLU A 170 33.49 -8.11 -12.42
C GLU A 170 33.98 -7.13 -13.49
N MET A 171 33.16 -6.13 -13.82
CA MET A 171 33.52 -5.09 -14.78
C MET A 171 34.71 -4.25 -14.28
N THR A 172 34.78 -3.96 -12.99
CA THR A 172 35.88 -3.19 -12.38
C THR A 172 37.19 -3.97 -12.44
N GLU A 173 37.15 -5.28 -12.18
CA GLU A 173 38.32 -6.16 -12.27
C GLU A 173 38.83 -6.28 -13.72
N GLN A 174 37.92 -6.47 -14.68
CA GLN A 174 38.27 -6.49 -16.10
C GLN A 174 38.87 -5.16 -16.57
N LEU A 175 38.37 -4.02 -16.08
CA LEU A 175 38.91 -2.71 -16.40
C LEU A 175 40.35 -2.57 -15.89
N GLY A 176 40.64 -3.08 -14.68
CA GLY A 176 42.00 -3.14 -14.13
C GLY A 176 42.97 -3.89 -15.04
N VAL A 177 42.57 -5.08 -15.51
CA VAL A 177 43.40 -5.87 -16.46
C VAL A 177 43.68 -5.12 -17.76
N VAL A 178 42.71 -4.35 -18.26
CA VAL A 178 42.89 -3.54 -19.48
C VAL A 178 43.87 -2.39 -19.22
N VAL A 179 43.75 -1.72 -18.07
CA VAL A 179 44.67 -0.64 -17.66
C VAL A 179 46.10 -1.16 -17.59
N ASP A 180 46.34 -2.29 -16.91
CA ASP A 180 47.68 -2.89 -16.78
C ASP A 180 48.30 -3.21 -18.16
N LYS A 181 47.49 -3.76 -19.09
CA LYS A 181 47.95 -4.04 -20.45
C LYS A 181 48.30 -2.77 -21.22
N LEU A 182 47.54 -1.69 -21.04
CA LEU A 182 47.82 -0.41 -21.69
C LEU A 182 49.13 0.19 -21.16
N GLU A 183 49.40 0.10 -19.86
CA GLU A 183 50.67 0.56 -19.28
C GLU A 183 51.87 -0.21 -19.86
N VAL A 184 51.76 -1.53 -20.03
CA VAL A 184 52.80 -2.35 -20.69
C VAL A 184 53.04 -1.91 -22.14
N ILE A 185 51.97 -1.70 -22.91
CA ILE A 185 52.07 -1.25 -24.31
C ILE A 185 52.70 0.14 -24.38
N GLU A 186 52.33 1.04 -23.48
CA GLU A 186 52.91 2.38 -23.40
C GLU A 186 54.41 2.31 -23.11
N GLY A 187 54.83 1.42 -22.20
CA GLY A 187 56.23 1.13 -21.90
C GLY A 187 57.01 0.65 -23.14
N LEU A 188 56.51 -0.38 -23.82
CA LEU A 188 57.13 -0.90 -25.05
C LEU A 188 57.21 0.14 -26.16
N THR A 189 56.19 1.00 -26.29
CA THR A 189 56.17 2.06 -27.31
C THR A 189 57.23 3.14 -27.02
N LYS A 190 57.45 3.48 -25.75
CA LYS A 190 58.51 4.41 -25.33
C LYS A 190 59.91 3.84 -25.58
N GLU A 191 60.09 2.55 -25.31
CA GLU A 191 61.35 1.84 -25.57
C GLU A 191 61.66 1.79 -27.07
N HIS A 192 60.71 1.35 -27.90
CA HIS A 192 60.86 1.28 -29.36
C HIS A 192 61.15 2.65 -30.01
N LYS A 193 60.53 3.73 -29.52
CA LYS A 193 60.85 5.09 -29.96
C LYS A 193 62.28 5.49 -29.60
N SER A 194 62.77 5.09 -28.43
CA SER A 194 64.14 5.41 -27.98
C SER A 194 65.19 4.69 -28.83
N GLU A 195 64.94 3.42 -29.19
CA GLU A 195 65.81 2.64 -30.08
C GLU A 195 65.90 3.26 -31.49
N LEU A 196 64.78 3.69 -32.08
CA LEU A 196 64.75 4.34 -33.39
C LEU A 196 65.55 5.64 -33.43
N VAL A 197 65.54 6.42 -32.34
CA VAL A 197 66.32 7.68 -32.23
C VAL A 197 67.82 7.41 -32.14
N GLN A 198 68.23 6.27 -31.56
CA GLN A 198 69.66 5.90 -31.47
C GLN A 198 70.23 5.35 -32.78
N MET A 199 69.38 4.96 -33.74
CA MET A 199 69.79 4.42 -35.04
C MET A 199 69.89 5.47 -36.16
N GLN A 200 69.59 6.74 -35.88
CA GLN A 200 69.71 7.89 -36.79
C GLN A 200 70.92 8.75 -36.45
#